data_AF-A0A803VCB8-F1
#
_entry.id   AF-A0A803VCB8-F1
#
_cell.length_a   1.000
_cell.length_b   1.000
_cell.length_c   1.000
_cell.angle_alpha   90.00
_cell.angle_beta   90.00
_cell.angle_gamma   90.00
#
_symmetry.space_group_name_H-M   'P 1'
#
loop_
_entity.id
_entity.type
_entity.pdbx_description
1 polymer ?
#
loop_
_entity_poly.entity_id
_entity_poly.type
_entity_poly.pdbx_seq_one_letter_code
_entity_poly.pdbx_strand_id
1 'polypeptide(L)'
;MLLETLLLVTATPAGRGQLRSRGCYLVLRELHRWEKEPQVLRACEKVIQVLIGDEPEAGMENLLEVTIPQELEQQLAQLDRDQEGTGTPR
;
A
#
# COMPACT_ATOMS: atom_id res chain seq x y z
N MET A 1 6.69 6.88 9.94
CA MET A 1 8.02 6.78 9.26
C MET A 1 8.43 5.36 8.86
N LEU A 2 8.25 4.31 9.69
CA LEU A 2 8.71 2.96 9.31
C LEU A 2 7.80 2.26 8.28
N LEU A 3 6.48 2.35 8.43
CA LEU A 3 5.53 1.74 7.50
C LEU A 3 5.61 2.38 6.11
N GLU A 4 5.80 3.69 6.05
CA GLU A 4 6.02 4.46 4.83
C GLU A 4 7.35 4.08 4.16
N THR A 5 8.36 3.73 4.96
CA THR A 5 9.62 3.17 4.42
C THR A 5 9.38 1.79 3.82
N LEU A 6 8.60 0.93 4.48
CA LEU A 6 8.23 -0.37 3.91
C LEU A 6 7.41 -0.19 2.61
N LEU A 7 6.50 0.78 2.58
CA LEU A 7 5.73 1.12 1.38
C LEU A 7 6.66 1.54 0.23
N LEU A 8 7.65 2.38 0.52
CA LEU A 8 8.66 2.78 -0.47
C LEU A 8 9.46 1.57 -0.99
N VAL A 9 9.85 0.65 -0.11
CA VAL A 9 10.53 -0.59 -0.50
C VAL A 9 9.64 -1.43 -1.43
N THR A 10 8.33 -1.47 -1.21
CA THR A 10 7.39 -2.21 -2.09
C THR A 10 7.19 -1.60 -3.48
N ALA A 11 7.78 -0.45 -3.80
CA ALA A 11 7.66 0.16 -5.12
C ALA A 11 8.19 -0.74 -6.25
N THR A 12 9.20 -1.56 -5.98
CA THR A 12 9.84 -2.42 -6.98
C THR A 12 9.50 -3.91 -6.79
N PRO A 13 9.54 -4.74 -7.85
CA PRO A 13 9.31 -6.18 -7.74
C PRO A 13 10.26 -6.86 -6.76
N ALA A 14 11.53 -6.46 -6.80
CA ALA A 14 12.54 -6.99 -5.89
C ALA A 14 12.19 -6.70 -4.42
N GLY A 15 11.77 -5.47 -4.11
CA GLY A 15 11.36 -5.10 -2.77
C GLY A 15 10.12 -5.86 -2.29
N ARG A 16 9.10 -5.99 -3.13
CA ARG A 16 7.91 -6.83 -2.84
C ARG A 16 8.30 -8.28 -2.57
N GLY A 17 9.13 -8.88 -3.43
CA GLY A 17 9.62 -10.25 -3.26
C GLY A 17 10.40 -10.46 -1.96
N GLN A 18 11.25 -9.51 -1.58
CA GLN A 18 12.03 -9.57 -0.34
C GLN A 18 11.14 -9.47 0.91
N LEU A 19 10.08 -8.66 0.90
CA LEU A 19 9.14 -8.57 2.02
C LEU A 19 8.21 -9.78 2.10
N ARG A 20 7.68 -10.27 0.96
CA ARG A 20 6.84 -11.47 0.89
C ARG A 20 7.58 -12.71 1.41
N SER A 21 8.82 -12.93 0.96
CA SER A 21 9.63 -14.09 1.37
C SER A 21 10.03 -14.11 2.85
N ARG A 22 10.06 -12.96 3.52
CA ARG A 22 10.37 -12.86 4.96
C ARG A 22 9.13 -12.93 5.86
N GLY A 23 7.95 -13.17 5.30
CA GLY A 23 6.71 -13.23 6.09
C GLY A 23 6.28 -11.87 6.66
N CYS A 24 6.72 -10.76 6.04
CA CYS A 24 6.40 -9.40 6.53
C CYS A 24 4.89 -9.17 6.64
N TYR A 25 4.09 -9.74 5.72
CA TYR A 25 2.63 -9.70 5.77
C TYR A 25 2.06 -10.21 7.09
N LEU A 26 2.60 -11.29 7.66
CA LEU A 26 2.08 -11.86 8.92
C LEU A 26 2.25 -10.86 10.07
N VAL A 27 3.41 -10.21 10.15
CA VAL A 27 3.69 -9.19 11.16
C VAL A 27 2.80 -7.97 10.98
N LEU A 28 2.65 -7.49 9.74
CA LEU A 28 1.80 -6.34 9.43
C LEU A 28 0.33 -6.62 9.73
N ARG A 29 -0.15 -7.83 9.45
CA ARG A 29 -1.53 -8.24 9.76
C ARG A 29 -1.80 -8.22 11.27
N GLU A 30 -0.87 -8.70 12.09
CA GLU A 30 -1.04 -8.63 13.55
C GLU A 30 -0.94 -7.19 14.06
N LEU A 31 -0.03 -6.37 13.52
CA LEU A 31 0.03 -4.94 13.82
C LEU A 31 -1.30 -4.24 13.49
N HIS A 32 -1.85 -4.49 12.31
CA HIS A 32 -3.14 -3.92 11.89
C HIS A 32 -4.28 -4.25 12.85
N ARG A 33 -4.31 -5.46 13.41
CA ARG A 33 -5.35 -5.87 14.39
C ARG A 33 -5.26 -5.10 15.71
N TRP A 34 -4.07 -4.73 16.14
CA TRP A 34 -3.83 -4.13 17.46
C TRP A 34 -3.73 -2.62 17.42
N GLU A 35 -3.32 -2.05 16.30
CA GLU A 35 -3.14 -0.62 16.13
C GLU A 35 -4.46 0.14 16.31
N LYS A 36 -4.37 1.31 16.95
CA LYS A 36 -5.49 2.21 17.24
C LYS A 36 -5.32 3.56 16.60
N GLU A 37 -4.09 3.97 16.30
CA GLU A 37 -3.82 5.23 15.65
C GLU A 37 -4.25 5.18 14.17
N PRO A 38 -5.25 5.97 13.75
CA PRO A 38 -5.79 5.91 12.39
C PRO A 38 -4.74 6.13 11.30
N GLN A 39 -3.76 7.03 11.55
CA GLN A 39 -2.71 7.29 10.58
C GLN A 39 -1.80 6.07 10.37
N VAL A 40 -1.48 5.35 11.44
CA VAL A 40 -0.63 4.15 11.40
C VAL A 40 -1.38 2.99 10.76
N LEU A 41 -2.68 2.83 11.06
CA LEU A 41 -3.55 1.85 10.40
C LEU A 41 -3.55 2.04 8.89
N ARG A 42 -3.79 3.26 8.40
CA ARG A 42 -3.79 3.57 6.97
C ARG A 42 -2.45 3.25 6.30
N ALA A 43 -1.33 3.62 6.94
CA ALA A 43 -0.01 3.29 6.42
C ALA A 43 0.22 1.77 6.38
N CYS A 44 -0.24 1.03 7.39
CA CYS A 44 -0.15 -0.42 7.45
C CYS A 44 -0.98 -1.10 6.35
N GLU A 45 -2.21 -0.63 6.14
CA GLU A 45 -3.12 -1.11 5.10
C GLU A 45 -2.52 -0.97 3.71
N LYS A 46 -1.92 0.19 3.40
CA LYS A 46 -1.25 0.43 2.11
C LYS A 46 -0.15 -0.61 1.84
N VAL A 47 0.71 -0.89 2.83
CA VAL A 47 1.76 -1.91 2.67
C VAL A 47 1.14 -3.31 2.48
N ILE A 48 0.14 -3.66 3.28
CA ILE A 48 -0.55 -4.94 3.17
C ILE A 48 -1.16 -5.13 1.77
N GLN A 49 -1.87 -4.13 1.27
CA GLN A 49 -2.50 -4.16 -0.05
C GLN A 49 -1.49 -4.45 -1.16
N VAL A 50 -0.33 -3.78 -1.14
CA VAL A 50 0.73 -4.03 -2.14
C VAL A 50 1.33 -5.45 -2.00
N LEU A 51 1.46 -5.96 -0.77
CA LEU A 51 2.04 -7.29 -0.55
C LEU A 51 1.11 -8.44 -0.97
N ILE A 52 -0.21 -8.28 -0.83
CA ILE A 52 -1.19 -9.31 -1.21
C ILE A 52 -1.68 -9.18 -2.64
N GLY A 53 -1.52 -7.99 -3.25
CA GLY A 53 -1.89 -7.75 -4.64
C GLY A 53 -1.00 -8.51 -5.63
N ASP A 54 -1.55 -8.70 -6.82
CA ASP A 54 -0.83 -9.30 -7.93
C ASP A 54 0.36 -8.42 -8.38
N GLU A 55 1.32 -9.04 -9.04
CA GLU A 55 2.47 -8.32 -9.58
C GLU A 55 2.05 -7.48 -10.80
N PRO A 56 2.49 -6.21 -10.92
CA PRO A 56 2.18 -5.38 -12.07
C PRO A 56 2.67 -5.98 -13.40
N GLU A 57 2.03 -5.57 -14.49
CA GLU A 57 2.42 -5.94 -15.84
C GLU A 57 3.81 -5.43 -16.22
N ALA A 58 4.41 -6.03 -17.25
CA ALA A 58 5.71 -5.62 -17.76
C ALA A 58 5.66 -4.16 -18.27
N GLY A 59 6.64 -3.35 -17.86
CA GLY A 59 6.66 -1.90 -18.08
C GLY A 59 5.91 -1.08 -17.01
N MET A 60 5.27 -1.74 -16.04
CA MET A 60 4.58 -1.11 -14.90
C MET A 60 5.15 -1.53 -13.54
N GLU A 61 6.37 -2.06 -13.52
CA GLU A 61 6.93 -2.74 -12.36
C GLU A 61 7.24 -1.82 -11.18
N ASN A 62 7.71 -0.59 -11.48
CA ASN A 62 8.05 0.41 -10.49
C ASN A 62 6.88 1.36 -10.25
N LEU A 63 6.19 1.17 -9.12
CA LEU A 63 4.99 1.92 -8.76
C LEU A 63 5.19 3.44 -8.60
N LEU A 64 6.44 3.92 -8.56
CA LEU A 64 6.77 5.35 -8.49
C LEU A 64 7.06 6.01 -9.83
N GLU A 65 7.37 5.22 -10.86
CA GLU A 65 7.83 5.73 -12.16
C GLU A 65 6.84 5.45 -13.30
N VAL A 66 5.70 4.84 -12.98
CA VAL A 66 4.65 4.51 -13.94
C VAL A 66 3.89 5.74 -14.41
N THR A 67 3.71 5.83 -15.73
CA THR A 67 2.85 6.85 -16.34
C THR A 67 1.40 6.41 -16.22
N ILE A 68 0.60 7.18 -15.49
CA ILE A 68 -0.82 6.91 -15.28
C ILE A 68 -1.62 7.60 -16.41
N PRO A 69 -2.47 6.88 -17.16
CA PRO A 69 -3.39 7.50 -18.10
C PRO A 69 -4.35 8.47 -17.40
N GLN A 70 -4.72 9.56 -18.08
CA GLN A 70 -5.49 10.66 -17.48
C GLN A 70 -6.86 10.21 -16.93
N GLU A 71 -7.48 9.21 -17.54
CA GLU A 71 -8.75 8.63 -17.10
C GLU A 71 -8.59 7.88 -15.76
N LEU A 72 -7.45 7.19 -15.57
CA LEU A 72 -7.13 6.46 -14.35
C LEU A 72 -6.74 7.42 -13.22
N GLU A 73 -6.08 8.53 -13.51
CA GLU A 73 -5.77 9.57 -12.51
C GLU A 73 -7.04 10.07 -11.81
N GLN A 74 -8.11 10.32 -12.56
CA GLN A 74 -9.39 10.79 -11.99
C GLN A 74 -10.05 9.74 -11.11
N GLN A 75 -10.00 8.47 -11.51
CA GLN A 75 -10.53 7.35 -10.74
C GLN A 75 -9.75 7.14 -9.43
N LEU A 76 -8.42 7.17 -9.50
CA LEU A 76 -7.54 7.06 -8.32
C LEU A 76 -7.77 8.21 -7.35
N ALA A 77 -7.85 9.46 -7.84
CA ALA A 77 -8.15 10.63 -7.01
C ALA A 77 -9.54 10.60 -6.36
N GLN A 78 -10.51 9.89 -6.95
CA GLN A 78 -11.81 9.67 -6.31
C GLN A 78 -11.70 8.61 -5.20
N LEU A 79 -11.01 7.50 -5.47
CA LEU A 79 -10.78 6.43 -4.48
C LEU A 79 -10.03 6.95 -3.24
N ASP A 80 -9.03 7.80 -3.42
CA ASP A 80 -8.29 8.41 -2.31
C ASP A 80 -9.21 9.28 -1.44
N ARG A 81 -10.07 10.12 -2.06
CA ARG A 81 -11.04 10.95 -1.34
C ARG A 81 -12.06 10.11 -0.56
N ASP A 82 -12.53 9.01 -1.14
CA ASP A 82 -13.48 8.11 -0.49
C ASP A 82 -12.84 7.41 0.74
N GLN A 83 -11.54 7.09 0.67
CA GLN A 83 -10.78 6.53 1.80
C GLN A 83 -10.48 7.58 2.89
N GLU A 84 -10.32 8.86 2.53
CA GLU A 84 -10.15 9.95 3.50
C GLU A 84 -11.45 10.29 4.25
N GLY A 85 -12.61 10.12 3.60
CA GLY A 85 -13.94 10.45 4.15
C GLY A 85 -14.54 9.43 5.14
N THR A 86 -13.99 8.21 5.24
CA THR A 86 -14.52 7.13 6.10
C THR A 86 -14.00 7.15 7.54
N GLY A 87 -13.20 8.17 7.91
CA GLY A 87 -12.72 8.40 9.27
C GLY A 87 -13.76 8.99 10.23
N THR A 88 -15.03 8.57 10.18
CA THR A 88 -15.98 8.91 11.24
C THR A 88 -15.77 7.96 12.42
N PRO A 89 -15.51 8.47 13.63
CA PRO A 89 -15.31 7.64 14.81
C PRO A 89 -16.63 6.93 15.14
N ARG A 90 -16.58 5.60 15.27
CA ARG A 90 -17.60 4.81 15.95
C ARG A 90 -17.12 4.47 17.35
#